data_AF-A0A1L9BAK4-F1
#
_entry.id   AF-A0A1L9BAK4-F1
#
_cell.length_a   1.000
_cell.length_b   1.000
_cell.length_c   1.000
_cell.angle_alpha   90.00
_cell.angle_beta   90.00
_cell.angle_gamma   90.00
#
_symmetry.space_group_name_H-M   'P 1'
#
loop_
_entity.id
_entity.type
_entity.pdbx_description
1 polymer ?
#
loop_
_entity_poly.entity_id
_entity_poly.type
_entity_poly.pdbx_seq_one_letter_code
_entity_poly.pdbx_strand_id
1 'polypeptide(L)'
;MEWWELVHALSKIFDLSENDIGLLDVDDLKKPRPPVLVEWIERESGFRLDLTFYIGVEVPSKQAGMALACRLAEALGQEILTNPPEDPDGAMSSPDSWVLALPTGEIYVVRQINPESDAVEIDRAPERMKRLRLPLMN
;
A
#
# COMPACT_ATOMS: atom_id res chain seq x y z
N MET A 1 -6.60 -6.45 -10.65
CA MET A 1 -6.06 -5.15 -11.11
C MET A 1 -5.03 -5.47 -12.15
N GLU A 2 -5.05 -4.78 -13.28
CA GLU A 2 -4.04 -4.96 -14.32
C GLU A 2 -2.79 -4.12 -14.02
N TRP A 3 -1.61 -4.58 -14.45
CA TRP A 3 -0.35 -3.86 -14.24
C TRP A 3 -0.40 -2.40 -14.73
N TRP A 4 -0.97 -2.17 -15.91
CA TRP A 4 -1.04 -0.84 -16.50
C TRP A 4 -1.91 0.14 -15.69
N GLU A 5 -2.94 -0.35 -14.99
CA GLU A 5 -3.77 0.46 -14.09
C GLU A 5 -2.94 0.95 -12.91
N LEU A 6 -2.13 0.06 -12.33
CA LEU A 6 -1.23 0.39 -11.23
C LEU A 6 -0.15 1.40 -11.68
N VAL A 7 0.52 1.16 -12.81
CA VAL A 7 1.54 2.08 -13.33
C VAL A 7 0.96 3.47 -13.57
N HIS A 8 -0.23 3.53 -14.19
CA HIS A 8 -0.88 4.81 -14.45
C HIS A 8 -1.23 5.55 -13.16
N ALA A 9 -1.73 4.85 -12.13
CA ALA A 9 -2.00 5.44 -10.83
C ALA A 9 -0.71 5.95 -10.15
N LEU A 10 0.34 5.12 -10.11
CA LEU A 10 1.62 5.46 -9.49
C LEU A 10 2.29 6.65 -10.19
N SER A 11 2.23 6.74 -11.52
CA SER A 11 2.80 7.85 -12.30
C SER A 11 2.23 9.20 -11.87
N LYS A 12 0.91 9.25 -11.65
CA LYS A 12 0.21 10.45 -11.17
C LYS A 12 0.50 10.75 -9.70
N ILE A 13 0.58 9.71 -8.87
CA ILE A 13 0.84 9.87 -7.44
C ILE A 13 2.23 10.48 -7.25
N PHE A 14 3.24 9.90 -7.90
CA PHE A 14 4.66 10.24 -7.79
C PHE A 14 5.12 11.40 -8.69
N ASP A 15 4.27 11.87 -9.60
CA ASP A 15 4.66 12.86 -10.62
C ASP A 15 5.87 12.37 -11.44
N LEU A 16 5.80 11.12 -11.88
CA LEU A 16 6.83 10.41 -12.63
C LEU A 16 6.33 9.96 -13.99
N SER A 17 7.24 9.65 -14.90
CA SER A 17 6.89 8.96 -16.15
C SER A 17 6.46 7.52 -15.84
N GLU A 18 5.57 6.95 -16.63
CA GLU A 18 5.23 5.52 -16.55
C GLU A 18 6.47 4.64 -16.78
N ASN A 19 7.47 5.13 -17.52
CA ASN A 19 8.76 4.44 -17.72
C ASN A 19 9.68 4.46 -16.48
N ASP A 20 9.39 5.30 -15.49
CA ASP A 20 10.12 5.40 -14.22
C ASP A 20 9.57 4.42 -13.16
N ILE A 21 8.57 3.62 -13.52
CA ILE A 21 7.94 2.60 -12.69
C ILE A 21 8.18 1.24 -13.32
N GLY A 22 8.86 0.36 -12.59
CA GLY A 22 9.19 -0.99 -13.05
C GLY A 22 8.68 -2.07 -12.11
N LEU A 23 8.49 -3.27 -12.66
CA LEU A 23 8.44 -4.47 -11.83
C LEU A 23 9.83 -4.78 -11.30
N LEU A 24 9.90 -5.25 -10.06
CA LEU A 24 11.12 -5.81 -9.51
C LEU A 24 11.42 -7.13 -10.24
N ASP A 25 12.49 -7.13 -11.02
CA ASP A 25 13.10 -8.33 -11.57
C ASP A 25 14.43 -8.56 -10.87
N VAL A 26 14.50 -9.58 -10.02
CA VAL A 26 15.71 -9.93 -9.27
C VAL A 26 16.79 -10.54 -10.16
N ASP A 27 16.40 -11.10 -11.30
CA ASP A 27 17.30 -11.71 -12.28
C ASP A 27 17.79 -10.68 -13.32
N ASP A 28 17.00 -9.64 -13.61
CA ASP A 28 17.36 -8.50 -14.46
C ASP A 28 17.32 -7.16 -13.70
N LEU A 29 18.38 -6.91 -12.93
CA LEU A 29 18.60 -5.63 -12.27
C LEU A 29 19.07 -4.56 -13.27
N LYS A 30 18.15 -4.03 -14.08
CA LYS A 30 18.37 -2.92 -15.03
C LYS A 30 19.20 -1.78 -14.43
N LYS A 31 20.07 -1.17 -15.25
CA LYS A 31 20.86 0.02 -14.90
C LYS A 31 20.70 1.12 -15.96
N PRO A 32 20.34 2.36 -15.56
CA PRO A 32 19.91 2.77 -14.22
C PRO A 32 18.58 2.10 -13.82
N ARG A 33 18.35 1.95 -12.51
CA ARG A 33 17.09 1.41 -12.00
C ARG A 33 15.98 2.46 -12.13
N PRO A 34 14.72 2.06 -12.41
CA PRO A 34 13.58 2.95 -12.28
C PRO A 34 13.49 3.52 -10.85
N PRO A 35 13.10 4.79 -10.67
CA PRO A 35 12.86 5.41 -9.37
C PRO A 35 11.86 4.66 -8.48
N VAL A 36 10.88 3.96 -9.07
CA VAL A 36 9.93 3.13 -8.34
C VAL A 36 9.98 1.70 -8.87
N LEU A 37 10.29 0.74 -8.01
CA LEU A 37 10.18 -0.68 -8.30
C LEU A 37 9.05 -1.31 -7.48
N VAL A 38 8.30 -2.19 -8.12
CA VAL A 38 7.14 -2.87 -7.53
C VAL A 38 7.37 -4.38 -7.55
N GLU A 39 7.38 -5.00 -6.38
CA GLU A 39 7.16 -6.44 -6.27
C GLU A 39 5.65 -6.70 -6.29
N TRP A 40 5.21 -7.67 -7.10
CA TRP A 40 3.79 -7.98 -7.32
C TRP A 40 3.54 -9.45 -7.03
N ILE A 41 2.75 -9.75 -6.00
CA ILE A 41 2.45 -11.12 -5.57
C ILE A 41 0.93 -11.31 -5.55
N GLU A 42 0.44 -12.24 -6.36
CA GLU A 42 -0.98 -12.63 -6.37
C GLU A 42 -1.26 -13.70 -5.31
N ARG A 43 -2.34 -13.51 -4.56
CA ARG A 43 -2.85 -14.46 -3.57
C ARG A 43 -4.16 -15.09 -4.05
N GLU A 44 -4.38 -16.33 -3.64
CA GLU A 44 -5.57 -17.11 -4.02
C GLU A 44 -6.86 -16.62 -3.33
N SER A 45 -6.75 -15.94 -2.18
CA SER A 45 -7.89 -15.50 -1.35
C SER A 45 -7.56 -14.26 -0.51
N GLY A 46 -8.56 -13.71 0.19
CA GLY A 46 -8.42 -12.48 0.98
C GLY A 46 -8.14 -11.25 0.12
N PHE A 47 -7.32 -10.33 0.64
CA PHE A 47 -6.68 -9.30 -0.19
C PHE A 47 -5.74 -9.99 -1.20
N ARG A 48 -6.17 -10.01 -2.46
CA ARG A 48 -5.60 -10.88 -3.51
C ARG A 48 -4.28 -10.41 -4.10
N LEU A 49 -3.84 -9.21 -3.75
CA LEU A 49 -2.66 -8.62 -4.35
C LEU A 49 -1.82 -7.92 -3.29
N ASP A 50 -0.60 -8.42 -3.16
CA ASP A 50 0.42 -7.85 -2.31
C ASP A 50 1.42 -7.08 -3.16
N LEU A 51 1.67 -5.84 -2.76
CA LEU A 51 2.57 -4.93 -3.45
C LEU A 51 3.65 -4.44 -2.48
N THR A 52 4.92 -4.70 -2.81
CA THR A 52 6.05 -4.09 -2.12
C THR A 52 6.63 -2.99 -3.00
N PHE A 53 6.71 -1.77 -2.47
CA PHE A 53 7.26 -0.62 -3.20
C PHE A 53 8.68 -0.32 -2.73
N TYR A 54 9.64 -0.33 -3.66
CA TYR A 54 10.99 0.16 -3.44
C TYR A 54 11.12 1.50 -4.13
N ILE A 55 11.16 2.55 -3.31
CA ILE A 55 11.11 3.94 -3.77
C ILE A 55 12.50 4.56 -3.60
N GLY A 56 13.05 5.09 -4.68
CA GLY A 56 14.34 5.79 -4.69
C GLY A 56 14.33 7.02 -3.79
N VAL A 57 15.49 7.38 -3.26
CA VAL A 57 15.66 8.54 -2.34
C VAL A 57 15.33 9.88 -3.00
N GLU A 58 15.35 9.91 -4.32
CA GLU A 58 14.97 11.03 -5.17
C GLU A 58 13.45 11.28 -5.21
N VAL A 59 12.64 10.28 -4.83
CA VAL A 59 11.18 10.39 -4.80
C VAL A 59 10.72 10.93 -3.43
N PRO A 60 9.82 11.94 -3.37
CA PRO A 60 9.41 12.55 -2.12
C PRO A 60 8.79 11.56 -1.10
N SER A 61 9.40 11.44 0.09
CA SER A 61 8.96 10.53 1.17
C SER A 61 7.54 10.78 1.68
N LYS A 62 6.99 11.99 1.46
CA LYS A 62 5.60 12.34 1.78
C LYS A 62 4.58 11.47 1.05
N GLN A 63 5.01 10.68 0.08
CA GLN A 63 4.16 9.82 -0.75
C GLN A 63 4.32 8.33 -0.45
N ALA A 64 4.85 7.96 0.72
CA ALA A 64 5.02 6.58 1.14
C ALA A 64 4.04 6.18 2.26
N GLY A 65 4.00 4.87 2.57
CA GLY A 65 3.21 4.31 3.68
C GLY A 65 1.71 4.58 3.55
N MET A 66 1.07 5.01 4.65
CA MET A 66 -0.38 5.26 4.67
C MET A 66 -0.85 6.29 3.63
N ALA A 67 -0.03 7.30 3.32
CA ALA A 67 -0.39 8.31 2.33
C ALA A 67 -0.46 7.72 0.92
N LEU A 68 0.45 6.80 0.60
CA LEU A 68 0.43 6.05 -0.65
C LEU A 68 -0.81 5.17 -0.75
N ALA A 69 -1.12 4.41 0.31
CA ALA A 69 -2.27 3.52 0.36
C ALA A 69 -3.59 4.29 0.11
N CYS A 70 -3.76 5.46 0.74
CA CYS A 70 -4.94 6.31 0.54
C CYS A 70 -5.07 6.78 -0.92
N ARG A 71 -3.98 7.30 -1.50
CA ARG A 71 -3.99 7.79 -2.89
C ARG A 71 -4.21 6.67 -3.90
N LEU A 72 -3.65 5.49 -3.65
CA LEU A 72 -3.89 4.31 -4.49
C LEU A 72 -5.34 3.86 -4.39
N ALA A 73 -5.92 3.83 -3.19
CA ALA A 73 -7.32 3.45 -3.01
C ALA A 73 -8.27 4.36 -3.79
N GLU A 74 -8.05 5.67 -3.71
CA GLU A 74 -8.79 6.68 -4.47
C GLU A 74 -8.57 6.54 -5.99
N ALA A 75 -7.31 6.40 -6.43
CA ALA A 75 -6.98 6.36 -7.86
C ALA A 75 -7.47 5.09 -8.56
N LEU A 76 -7.46 3.95 -7.86
CA LEU A 76 -7.85 2.65 -8.40
C LEU A 76 -9.32 2.31 -8.15
N GLY A 77 -10.01 3.07 -7.29
CA GLY A 77 -11.37 2.75 -6.86
C GLY A 77 -11.44 1.43 -6.06
N GLN A 78 -10.34 1.02 -5.44
CA GLN A 78 -10.18 -0.25 -4.74
C GLN A 78 -9.79 -0.03 -3.28
N GLU A 79 -10.11 -0.99 -2.43
CA GLU A 79 -9.63 -0.97 -1.04
C GLU A 79 -8.16 -1.38 -1.01
N ILE A 80 -7.37 -0.68 -0.20
CA ILE A 80 -5.94 -0.97 -0.01
C ILE A 80 -5.68 -1.23 1.47
N LEU A 81 -4.99 -2.33 1.78
CA LEU A 81 -4.41 -2.57 3.09
C LEU A 81 -2.94 -2.18 3.09
N THR A 82 -2.49 -1.59 4.19
CA THR A 82 -1.08 -1.36 4.48
C THR A 82 -0.79 -1.66 5.94
N ASN A 83 0.46 -2.00 6.24
CA ASN A 83 0.92 -2.08 7.62
C ASN A 83 0.65 -0.74 8.35
N PRO A 84 0.28 -0.78 9.64
CA PRO A 84 0.20 0.41 10.46
C PRO A 84 1.57 1.08 10.53
N PRO A 85 1.63 2.40 10.77
CA PRO A 85 2.89 3.07 11.02
C PRO A 85 3.56 2.43 12.23
N GLU A 86 4.86 2.19 12.14
CA GLU A 86 5.65 1.70 13.28
C GLU A 86 5.55 2.70 14.43
N ASP A 87 5.42 2.20 15.66
CA ASP A 87 5.57 3.06 16.84
C ASP A 87 7.00 3.65 16.86
N PRO A 88 7.24 4.79 17.55
CA PRO A 88 8.57 5.42 17.61
C PRO A 88 9.70 4.48 18.05
N ASP A 89 9.35 3.41 18.76
CA ASP A 89 10.27 2.37 19.24
C ASP A 89 10.42 1.20 18.24
N GLY A 90 9.91 1.34 17.01
CA GLY A 90 9.98 0.34 15.94
C GLY A 90 9.06 -0.87 16.12
N ALA A 91 8.22 -0.87 17.17
CA ALA A 91 7.26 -1.95 17.41
C ALA A 91 6.04 -1.77 16.48
N MET A 92 5.66 -2.84 15.78
CA MET A 92 4.30 -2.92 15.24
C MET A 92 3.33 -3.00 16.41
N SER A 93 2.35 -2.09 16.47
CA SER A 93 1.43 -1.99 17.60
C SER A 93 0.62 -3.28 17.83
N SER A 94 0.43 -4.12 16.80
CA SER A 94 -0.06 -5.50 16.91
C SER A 94 0.16 -6.24 15.58
N PRO A 95 0.60 -7.52 15.57
CA PRO A 95 0.90 -8.27 14.34
C PRO A 95 -0.33 -8.60 13.48
N ASP A 96 -1.55 -8.43 14.03
CA ASP A 96 -2.82 -8.68 13.36
C ASP A 96 -3.53 -7.40 12.88
N SER A 97 -2.93 -6.23 13.12
CA SER A 97 -3.56 -4.94 12.87
C SER A 97 -3.08 -4.34 11.56
N TRP A 98 -4.04 -3.81 10.80
CA TRP A 98 -3.81 -3.23 9.48
C TRP A 98 -4.47 -1.86 9.36
N VAL A 99 -4.00 -1.05 8.42
CA VAL A 99 -4.68 0.18 7.99
C VAL A 99 -5.40 -0.10 6.67
N LEU A 100 -6.72 0.00 6.70
CA LEU A 100 -7.60 -0.07 5.53
C LEU A 100 -7.87 1.32 5.00
N ALA A 101 -7.45 1.58 3.76
CA ALA A 101 -7.81 2.76 2.99
C ALA A 101 -8.95 2.43 2.03
N LEU A 102 -10.03 3.21 2.11
CA LEU A 102 -11.19 3.10 1.23
C LEU A 102 -11.08 4.07 0.04
N PRO A 103 -11.72 3.75 -1.10
CA PRO A 103 -11.81 4.67 -2.25
C PRO A 103 -12.43 6.04 -1.94
N THR A 104 -13.16 6.15 -0.83
CA THR A 104 -13.79 7.39 -0.36
C THR A 104 -12.80 8.34 0.33
N GLY A 105 -11.54 7.95 0.48
CA GLY A 105 -10.51 8.67 1.25
C GLY A 105 -10.60 8.42 2.76
N GLU A 106 -11.51 7.57 3.21
CA GLU A 106 -11.62 7.18 4.61
C GLU A 106 -10.61 6.09 4.95
N ILE A 107 -9.99 6.21 6.12
CA ILE A 107 -8.99 5.25 6.61
C ILE A 107 -9.40 4.70 7.97
N TYR A 108 -9.14 3.40 8.19
CA TYR A 108 -9.51 2.68 9.41
C TYR A 108 -8.37 1.78 9.87
N VAL A 109 -8.17 1.67 11.17
CA VAL A 109 -7.47 0.53 11.76
C VAL A 109 -8.46 -0.63 11.85
N VAL A 110 -8.05 -1.78 11.35
CA VAL A 110 -8.81 -3.03 11.29
C VAL A 110 -7.95 -4.20 11.76
N ARG A 111 -8.59 -5.34 12.07
CA ARG A 111 -7.90 -6.56 12.49
C ARG A 111 -8.15 -7.69 11.51
N GLN A 112 -7.13 -8.53 11.33
CA GLN A 112 -7.28 -9.79 10.60
C GLN A 112 -8.14 -10.77 11.40
N ILE A 113 -9.06 -11.47 10.73
CA ILE A 113 -9.99 -12.43 11.36
C ILE A 113 -9.21 -13.63 11.91
N ASN A 114 -8.25 -14.13 11.13
CA ASN A 114 -7.37 -15.23 11.50
C ASN A 114 -5.90 -14.83 11.26
N PRO A 115 -5.19 -14.29 12.28
CA PRO A 115 -3.82 -13.82 12.14
C PRO A 115 -2.80 -14.90 11.75
N GLU A 116 -3.14 -16.18 11.95
CA GLU A 116 -2.29 -17.31 11.56
C GLU A 116 -2.47 -17.71 10.09
N SER A 117 -3.43 -17.11 9.38
CA SER A 117 -3.69 -17.40 7.98
C SER A 117 -2.87 -16.51 7.05
N ASP A 118 -2.35 -17.10 5.97
CA ASP A 118 -1.76 -16.36 4.86
C ASP A 118 -2.82 -15.58 4.05
N ALA A 119 -4.11 -15.90 4.21
CA ALA A 119 -5.20 -15.12 3.64
C ALA A 119 -5.48 -13.92 4.53
N VAL A 120 -5.17 -12.72 4.04
CA VAL A 120 -5.46 -11.48 4.76
C VAL A 120 -6.93 -11.14 4.62
N GLU A 121 -7.72 -11.58 5.59
CA GLU A 121 -9.16 -11.31 5.71
C GLU A 121 -9.43 -10.44 6.94
N ILE A 122 -10.27 -9.42 6.80
CA ILE A 122 -10.42 -8.36 7.80
C ILE A 122 -11.82 -8.34 8.38
N ASP A 123 -11.88 -8.13 9.68
CA ASP A 123 -13.13 -7.95 10.40
C ASP A 123 -13.71 -6.58 10.10
N ARG A 124 -14.85 -6.57 9.40
CA ARG A 124 -15.56 -5.36 8.96
C ARG A 124 -16.67 -4.92 9.92
N ALA A 125 -16.76 -5.53 11.10
CA ALA A 125 -17.73 -5.11 12.09
C ALA A 125 -17.49 -3.63 12.47
N PRO A 126 -18.45 -2.70 12.25
CA PRO A 126 -18.21 -1.27 12.42
C PRO A 126 -17.68 -0.88 13.80
N GLU A 127 -18.10 -1.58 14.85
CA GLU A 127 -17.65 -1.40 16.23
C GLU A 127 -16.19 -1.81 16.49
N ARG A 128 -15.60 -2.59 15.58
CA ARG A 128 -14.19 -3.03 15.61
C ARG A 128 -13.30 -2.21 14.70
N MET A 129 -13.88 -1.37 13.84
CA MET A 129 -13.14 -0.48 12.94
C MET A 129 -12.91 0.87 13.61
N LYS A 130 -11.64 1.28 13.76
CA LYS A 130 -11.30 2.59 14.31
C LYS A 130 -10.90 3.55 13.18
N ARG A 131 -11.75 4.54 12.90
CA ARG A 131 -11.44 5.57 11.91
C ARG A 131 -10.20 6.36 12.31
N LEU A 132 -9.27 6.53 11.38
CA LEU A 132 -8.10 7.38 11.50
C LEU A 132 -8.36 8.73 10.81
N ARG A 133 -7.62 9.75 11.25
CA ARG A 133 -7.51 11.01 10.51
C ARG A 133 -6.10 11.03 9.92
N LEU A 134 -5.98 11.26 8.62
CA LEU A 134 -4.68 11.56 8.05
C LEU A 134 -4.16 12.83 8.75
N PRO A 135 -2.88 12.88 9.14
CA PRO A 135 -2.28 14.14 9.56
C PRO A 135 -2.49 15.14 8.42
N LEU A 136 -2.96 16.35 8.75
CA LEU A 136 -3.10 17.42 7.77
C LEU A 136 -1.73 17.61 7.10
N MET A 137 -1.63 17.19 5.84
CA MET A 137 -0.43 17.42 5.04
C MET A 137 -0.41 18.89 4.66
N ASN A 138 0.33 19.69 5.43
CA ASN A 138 0.73 21.03 5.02
C ASN A 138 1.86 20.96 3.98
#